data_AF-A0A7S3JPS7-F1
#
_entry.id   AF-A0A7S3JPS7-F1
#
_cell.length_a   1.000
_cell.length_b   1.000
_cell.length_c   1.000
_cell.angle_alpha   90.00
_cell.angle_beta   90.00
_cell.angle_gamma   90.00
#
_symmetry.space_group_name_H-M   'P 1'
#
loop_
_entity.id
_entity.type
_entity.pdbx_description
1 polymer ?
#
loop_
_entity_poly.entity_id
_entity_poly.type
_entity_poly.pdbx_seq_one_letter_code
_entity_poly.pdbx_strand_id
1 'polypeptide(L)'
;MQDFGSLIGQGRQIVISAIGLKVTKVYANNGIYGTGEAVSIYVEFERFVNVTGVAYLSLEVGRSDGAARAELDTQGEIKLTRVLEFVYVVRQGDMSPDLTYTDEHALDADDAVIIAVGSGGDDNDPTSSLLAGLPAPVTLPAFDTDGALNVTSDVIINSTAASVIGIGTLNDQLLLKYAPGAAVDFAVEFSSPVKFDAVAAAPGARPVDLSLIGFADGQKRAINYVSG
;
A
#
# COMPACT_ATOMS: atom_id res chain seq x y z
N MET A 1 23.82 17.59 -59.21
CA MET A 1 23.08 18.27 -58.12
C MET A 1 23.17 17.37 -56.91
N GLN A 2 23.75 17.85 -55.81
CA GLN A 2 23.61 17.16 -54.53
C GLN A 2 22.18 17.41 -54.05
N ASP A 3 21.44 16.34 -53.80
CA ASP A 3 20.08 16.39 -53.31
C ASP A 3 20.12 16.77 -51.82
N PHE A 4 19.82 18.03 -51.52
CA PHE A 4 19.79 18.57 -50.15
C PHE A 4 18.39 18.43 -49.52
N GLY A 5 17.46 17.72 -50.17
CA GLY A 5 16.05 17.66 -49.78
C GLY A 5 15.60 16.44 -48.99
N SER A 6 16.47 15.48 -48.70
CA SER A 6 16.05 14.25 -48.00
C SER A 6 16.34 14.30 -46.51
N LEU A 7 15.29 14.26 -45.68
CA LEU A 7 15.36 13.98 -44.24
C LEU A 7 15.92 12.57 -43.95
N ILE A 8 16.02 11.72 -44.97
CA ILE A 8 16.45 10.31 -44.94
C ILE A 8 17.39 9.98 -46.11
N GLY A 9 18.50 10.72 -46.24
CA GLY A 9 19.56 10.39 -47.20
C GLY A 9 20.44 9.21 -46.74
N GLN A 10 21.04 8.48 -47.70
CA GLN A 10 22.05 7.42 -47.48
C GLN A 10 21.58 6.21 -46.65
N GLY A 11 20.43 5.63 -46.98
CA GLY A 11 19.94 4.41 -46.33
C GLY A 11 19.54 4.59 -44.86
N ARG A 12 19.40 5.84 -44.40
CA ARG A 12 18.93 6.16 -43.05
C ARG A 12 17.42 6.11 -43.00
N GLN A 13 16.87 5.57 -41.93
CA GLN A 13 15.43 5.51 -41.69
C GLN A 13 15.07 6.47 -40.55
N ILE A 14 14.02 7.27 -40.72
CA ILE A 14 13.31 7.87 -39.59
C ILE A 14 12.25 6.87 -39.18
N VAL A 15 12.46 6.22 -38.04
CA VAL A 15 11.47 5.36 -37.42
C VAL A 15 10.62 6.23 -36.51
N ILE A 16 9.36 6.48 -36.91
CA ILE A 16 8.36 7.04 -36.00
C ILE A 16 7.62 5.83 -35.43
N SER A 17 8.01 5.41 -34.22
CA SER A 17 7.29 4.37 -33.50
C SER A 17 6.09 5.00 -32.77
N ALA A 18 4.88 4.61 -33.18
CA ALA A 18 3.64 4.92 -32.47
C ALA A 18 3.24 3.80 -31.51
N ILE A 19 4.16 2.87 -31.19
CA ILE A 19 3.94 1.86 -30.16
C ILE A 19 3.98 2.60 -28.83
N GLY A 20 2.80 3.04 -28.38
CA GLY A 20 2.65 3.70 -27.10
C GLY A 20 3.07 2.73 -26.03
N LEU A 21 4.10 3.10 -25.25
CA LEU A 21 4.28 2.54 -23.92
C LEU A 21 2.90 2.58 -23.22
N LYS A 22 2.61 1.61 -22.37
CA LYS A 22 1.42 1.62 -21.52
C LYS A 22 1.68 0.91 -20.22
N VAL A 23 0.90 1.24 -19.20
CA VAL A 23 0.70 0.37 -18.06
C VAL A 23 -0.16 -0.81 -18.54
N THR A 24 0.35 -2.03 -18.39
CA THR A 24 -0.32 -3.25 -18.83
C THR A 24 -1.19 -3.85 -17.75
N LYS A 25 -0.81 -3.68 -16.48
CA LYS A 25 -1.47 -4.32 -15.35
C LYS A 25 -1.22 -3.56 -14.06
N VAL A 26 -2.23 -3.45 -13.22
CA VAL A 26 -2.12 -3.04 -11.81
C VAL A 26 -2.69 -4.17 -10.98
N TYR A 27 -1.95 -4.68 -9.99
CA TYR A 27 -2.38 -5.82 -9.17
C TYR A 27 -1.83 -5.74 -7.75
N ALA A 28 -2.43 -6.49 -6.83
CA ALA A 28 -2.04 -6.60 -5.43
C ALA A 28 -2.24 -8.02 -4.91
N ASN A 29 -1.74 -8.30 -3.70
CA ASN A 29 -2.07 -9.55 -3.01
C ASN A 29 -3.52 -9.49 -2.52
N ASN A 30 -4.30 -10.53 -2.81
CA ASN A 30 -5.68 -10.61 -2.35
C ASN A 30 -5.75 -10.70 -0.82
N GLY A 31 -6.75 -10.08 -0.22
CA GLY A 31 -6.94 -10.14 1.22
C GLY A 31 -7.84 -9.05 1.79
N ILE A 32 -8.07 -9.17 3.10
CA ILE A 32 -8.74 -8.15 3.90
C ILE A 32 -7.67 -7.43 4.72
N TYR A 33 -7.62 -6.11 4.58
CA TYR A 33 -6.64 -5.27 5.24
C TYR A 33 -7.32 -4.30 6.21
N GLY A 34 -6.85 -4.29 7.45
CA GLY A 34 -7.31 -3.41 8.52
C GLY A 34 -6.31 -2.29 8.84
N THR A 35 -6.69 -1.40 9.76
CA THR A 35 -5.87 -0.24 10.17
C THR A 35 -4.43 -0.62 10.54
N GLY A 36 -3.47 0.06 9.92
CA GLY A 36 -2.04 -0.13 10.13
C GLY A 36 -1.45 -1.35 9.43
N GLU A 37 -2.20 -2.03 8.58
CA GLU A 37 -1.67 -3.04 7.66
C GLU A 37 -1.25 -2.40 6.34
N ALA A 38 -0.23 -2.98 5.70
CA ALA A 38 0.33 -2.51 4.44
C ALA A 38 -0.22 -3.34 3.27
N VAL A 39 -0.69 -2.65 2.23
CA VAL A 39 -1.11 -3.21 0.94
C VAL A 39 -0.02 -2.87 -0.08
N SER A 40 0.67 -3.89 -0.60
CA SER A 40 1.58 -3.75 -1.73
C SER A 40 0.81 -3.84 -3.04
N ILE A 41 0.93 -2.80 -3.86
CA ILE A 41 0.25 -2.64 -5.13
C ILE A 41 1.31 -2.48 -6.23
N TYR A 42 1.23 -3.30 -7.26
CA TYR A 42 2.21 -3.38 -8.33
C TYR A 42 1.65 -2.77 -9.60
N VAL A 43 2.37 -1.81 -10.18
CA VAL A 43 2.08 -1.19 -11.47
C VAL A 43 3.08 -1.71 -12.50
N GLU A 44 2.60 -2.50 -13.45
CA GLU A 44 3.39 -3.12 -14.51
C GLU A 44 3.31 -2.31 -15.80
N PHE A 45 4.48 -1.96 -16.33
CA PHE A 45 4.68 -1.30 -17.60
C PHE A 45 5.03 -2.33 -18.69
N GLU A 46 4.65 -2.00 -19.93
CA GLU A 46 5.03 -2.79 -21.10
C GLU A 46 6.56 -2.89 -21.28
N ARG A 47 7.32 -1.92 -20.76
CA ARG A 47 8.78 -1.84 -20.92
C ARG A 47 9.45 -1.44 -19.62
N PHE A 48 10.76 -1.63 -19.56
CA PHE A 48 11.56 -1.16 -18.44
C PHE A 48 11.46 0.36 -18.32
N VAL A 49 11.24 0.80 -17.09
CA VAL A 49 11.25 2.21 -16.70
C VAL A 49 12.36 2.46 -15.71
N ASN A 50 12.80 3.71 -15.69
CA ASN A 50 13.60 4.27 -14.62
C ASN A 50 12.81 5.40 -13.97
N VAL A 51 12.79 5.39 -12.63
CA VAL A 51 12.06 6.39 -11.83
C VAL A 51 13.04 7.16 -10.97
N THR A 52 12.91 8.48 -10.99
CA THR A 52 13.58 9.36 -10.02
C THR A 52 12.55 10.25 -9.36
N GLY A 53 12.65 10.48 -8.05
CA GLY A 53 11.68 11.26 -7.29
C GLY A 53 10.65 10.37 -6.59
N VAL A 54 9.53 10.97 -6.18
CA VAL A 54 8.46 10.30 -5.44
C VAL A 54 7.20 10.30 -6.29
N ALA A 55 6.66 9.12 -6.56
CA ALA A 55 5.39 8.95 -7.25
C ALA A 55 4.35 8.40 -6.26
N TYR A 56 3.09 8.73 -6.51
CA TYR A 56 1.96 8.25 -5.72
C TYR A 56 0.92 7.58 -6.60
N LEU A 57 0.21 6.59 -6.03
CA LEU A 57 -0.98 6.02 -6.63
C LEU A 57 -2.20 6.43 -5.78
N SER A 58 -3.14 7.13 -6.40
CA SER A 58 -4.37 7.57 -5.74
C SER A 58 -5.39 6.43 -5.67
N LEU A 59 -5.81 6.07 -4.47
CA LEU A 59 -6.71 4.95 -4.17
C LEU A 59 -8.08 5.43 -3.71
N GLU A 60 -9.12 4.71 -4.14
CA GLU A 60 -10.49 4.91 -3.68
C GLU A 60 -10.76 4.07 -2.43
N VAL A 61 -10.85 4.75 -1.29
CA VAL A 61 -11.06 4.13 0.02
C VAL A 61 -12.24 4.74 0.79
N GLY A 62 -13.19 5.35 0.07
CA GLY A 62 -14.47 5.81 0.63
C GLY A 62 -14.36 7.03 1.54
N ARG A 63 -13.27 7.81 1.43
CA ARG A 63 -13.01 9.00 2.25
C ARG A 63 -13.65 10.25 1.65
N SER A 64 -14.12 11.14 2.53
CA SER A 64 -14.68 12.44 2.15
C SER A 64 -13.64 13.57 2.07
N ASP A 65 -12.46 13.38 2.65
CA ASP A 65 -11.36 14.35 2.69
C ASP A 65 -10.33 14.18 1.55
N GLY A 66 -10.61 13.28 0.60
CA GLY A 66 -9.82 13.08 -0.61
C GLY A 66 -9.36 11.63 -0.79
N ALA A 67 -8.63 11.38 -1.87
CA ALA A 67 -8.09 10.08 -2.20
C ALA A 67 -6.98 9.65 -1.23
N ALA A 68 -6.91 8.35 -0.95
CA ALA A 68 -5.74 7.77 -0.30
C ALA A 68 -4.55 7.78 -1.26
N ARG A 69 -3.33 7.91 -0.74
CA ARG A 69 -2.09 7.88 -1.54
C ARG A 69 -1.22 6.71 -1.11
N ALA A 70 -1.02 5.75 -2.00
CA ALA A 70 0.05 4.76 -1.87
C ALA A 70 1.35 5.39 -2.41
N GLU A 71 2.45 5.20 -1.72
CA GLU A 71 3.74 5.80 -2.08
C GLU A 71 4.62 4.77 -2.79
N LEU A 72 5.33 5.20 -3.85
CA LEU A 72 6.30 4.35 -4.53
C LEU A 72 7.35 3.85 -3.53
N ASP A 73 7.49 2.53 -3.44
CA ASP A 73 8.54 1.92 -2.65
C ASP A 73 9.89 2.13 -3.35
N THR A 74 10.75 2.90 -2.69
CA THR A 74 12.12 3.17 -3.11
C THR A 74 13.14 2.42 -2.25
N GLN A 75 12.68 1.53 -1.35
CA GLN A 75 13.57 0.71 -0.53
C GLN A 75 14.27 -0.34 -1.39
N GLY A 76 15.59 -0.14 -1.57
CA GLY A 76 16.44 -0.98 -2.40
C GLY A 76 17.19 -0.13 -3.44
N GLU A 77 18.18 -0.71 -4.14
CA GLU A 77 18.71 -0.04 -5.33
C GLU A 77 17.60 -0.02 -6.38
N ILE A 78 17.19 1.17 -6.84
CA ILE A 78 16.24 1.32 -7.95
C ILE A 78 16.90 0.68 -9.18
N LYS A 79 16.52 -0.57 -9.44
CA LYS A 79 16.89 -1.28 -10.65
C LYS A 79 15.92 -0.89 -11.74
N LEU A 80 16.44 -0.84 -12.96
CA LEU A 80 15.61 -0.84 -14.17
C LEU A 80 14.57 -1.96 -14.04
N THR A 81 13.30 -1.60 -13.95
CA THR A 81 12.22 -2.53 -13.66
C THR A 81 11.03 -2.27 -14.59
N ARG A 82 10.24 -3.31 -14.83
CA ARG A 82 8.92 -3.20 -15.48
C ARG A 82 7.80 -3.03 -14.46
N VAL A 83 8.06 -3.34 -13.20
CA VAL A 83 7.07 -3.34 -12.13
C VAL A 83 7.52 -2.37 -11.06
N LEU A 84 6.67 -1.38 -10.78
CA LEU A 84 6.81 -0.46 -9.66
C LEU A 84 5.92 -0.94 -8.52
N GLU A 85 6.44 -0.98 -7.30
CA GLU A 85 5.67 -1.31 -6.10
C GLU A 85 5.26 -0.01 -5.40
N PHE A 86 3.98 0.14 -5.11
CA PHE A 86 3.40 1.20 -4.32
C PHE A 86 2.86 0.60 -3.03
N VAL A 87 3.21 1.19 -1.90
CA VAL A 87 2.80 0.69 -0.58
C VAL A 87 1.77 1.64 0.01
N TYR A 88 0.61 1.09 0.34
CA TYR A 88 -0.45 1.78 1.06
C TYR A 88 -0.57 1.26 2.49
N VAL A 89 -0.49 2.14 3.49
CA VAL A 89 -0.81 1.77 4.88
C VAL A 89 -2.22 2.20 5.20
N VAL A 90 -3.09 1.22 5.50
CA VAL A 90 -4.50 1.47 5.81
C VAL A 90 -4.61 2.36 7.04
N ARG A 91 -5.38 3.43 6.91
CA ARG A 91 -5.68 4.38 7.98
C ARG A 91 -7.05 4.08 8.58
N GLN A 92 -7.26 4.59 9.79
CA GLN A 92 -8.57 4.51 10.42
C GLN A 92 -9.61 5.28 9.59
N GLY A 93 -10.75 4.64 9.33
CA GLY A 93 -11.88 5.20 8.58
C GLY A 93 -11.90 4.84 7.09
N ASP A 94 -10.81 4.30 6.55
CA ASP A 94 -10.75 3.80 5.18
C ASP A 94 -11.63 2.56 4.97
N MET A 95 -12.42 2.54 3.90
CA MET A 95 -13.25 1.41 3.56
C MET A 95 -13.32 1.23 2.05
N SER A 96 -13.03 0.01 1.58
CA SER A 96 -13.29 -0.36 0.20
C SER A 96 -13.67 -1.84 0.12
N PRO A 97 -14.86 -2.19 -0.38
CA PRO A 97 -15.24 -3.58 -0.60
C PRO A 97 -14.52 -4.22 -1.79
N ASP A 98 -13.92 -3.41 -2.65
CA ASP A 98 -13.11 -3.81 -3.81
C ASP A 98 -12.18 -2.64 -4.15
N LEU A 99 -10.92 -2.72 -3.70
CA LEU A 99 -9.96 -1.63 -3.79
C LEU A 99 -9.65 -1.32 -5.26
N THR A 100 -9.75 -0.05 -5.60
CA THR A 100 -9.39 0.47 -6.93
C THR A 100 -8.65 1.80 -6.82
N TYR A 101 -8.11 2.27 -7.93
CA TYR A 101 -7.61 3.64 -8.06
C TYR A 101 -8.73 4.62 -8.40
N THR A 102 -8.52 5.92 -8.18
CA THR A 102 -9.59 6.93 -8.33
C THR A 102 -10.05 7.13 -9.77
N ASP A 103 -9.13 7.04 -10.73
CA ASP A 103 -9.36 7.14 -12.18
C ASP A 103 -8.11 6.70 -12.97
N GLU A 104 -8.21 6.66 -14.30
CA GLU A 104 -7.10 6.25 -15.19
C GLU A 104 -5.84 7.13 -15.08
N HIS A 105 -5.90 8.31 -14.46
CA HIS A 105 -4.77 9.23 -14.22
C HIS A 105 -4.31 9.23 -12.76
N ALA A 106 -4.74 8.25 -11.95
CA ALA A 106 -4.41 8.17 -10.53
C ALA A 106 -2.93 7.94 -10.20
N LEU A 107 -2.11 7.60 -11.19
CA LEU A 107 -0.64 7.56 -11.04
C LEU A 107 -0.08 8.98 -11.13
N ASP A 108 0.10 9.58 -9.97
CA ASP A 108 0.66 10.91 -9.78
C ASP A 108 2.20 10.81 -9.79
N ALA A 109 2.79 11.42 -10.81
CA ALA A 109 4.23 11.52 -10.99
C ALA A 109 4.68 13.00 -11.02
N ASP A 110 3.95 13.93 -10.41
CA ASP A 110 4.30 15.36 -10.43
C ASP A 110 5.65 15.64 -9.76
N ASP A 111 5.96 14.89 -8.69
CA ASP A 111 7.24 14.93 -7.98
C ASP A 111 8.21 13.80 -8.42
N ALA A 112 7.93 13.16 -9.56
CA ALA A 112 8.75 12.10 -10.13
C ALA A 112 9.01 12.31 -11.64
N VAL A 113 10.00 11.56 -12.13
CA VAL A 113 10.26 11.41 -13.56
C VAL A 113 10.33 9.93 -13.84
N ILE A 114 9.33 9.44 -14.58
CA ILE A 114 9.27 8.06 -15.06
C ILE A 114 9.63 8.10 -16.54
N ILE A 115 10.77 7.50 -16.90
CA ILE A 115 11.25 7.44 -18.28
C ILE A 115 11.39 5.99 -18.73
N ALA A 116 11.00 5.72 -19.97
CA ALA A 116 11.34 4.47 -20.63
C ALA A 116 12.85 4.42 -20.89
N VAL A 117 13.47 3.25 -20.70
CA VAL A 117 14.94 3.11 -20.89
C VAL A 117 15.34 2.43 -22.20
N GLY A 118 14.40 2.02 -23.06
CA GLY A 118 14.72 1.37 -24.34
C GLY A 118 13.68 0.33 -24.80
N SER A 119 13.88 -0.27 -25.97
CA SER A 119 12.91 -1.14 -26.65
C SER A 119 12.61 -2.44 -25.88
N GLY A 120 11.35 -2.62 -25.50
CA GLY A 120 10.68 -3.91 -25.36
C GLY A 120 10.44 -4.65 -26.68
N GLY A 121 10.87 -5.89 -26.66
CA GLY A 121 10.15 -7.07 -27.13
C GLY A 121 10.33 -8.14 -26.07
N ASP A 122 10.09 -9.40 -26.41
CA ASP A 122 10.28 -10.61 -25.60
C ASP A 122 11.70 -10.75 -25.00
N ASP A 123 12.62 -9.93 -25.48
CA ASP A 123 14.00 -9.83 -25.06
C ASP A 123 14.10 -8.90 -23.86
N ASN A 124 14.32 -9.46 -22.67
CA ASN A 124 14.57 -8.75 -21.42
C ASN A 124 15.89 -7.93 -21.42
N ASP A 125 16.23 -7.26 -22.53
CA ASP A 125 17.45 -6.49 -22.74
C ASP A 125 17.20 -4.97 -22.58
N PRO A 126 17.66 -4.37 -21.47
CA PRO A 126 17.44 -2.95 -21.19
C PRO A 126 18.33 -2.00 -22.01
N THR A 127 19.17 -2.49 -22.93
CA THR A 127 20.18 -1.66 -23.63
C THR A 127 19.80 -1.19 -25.04
N SER A 128 18.61 -1.56 -25.54
CA SER A 128 18.16 -1.23 -26.90
C SER A 128 17.57 0.19 -27.00
N SER A 129 18.22 1.10 -27.72
CA SER A 129 18.08 2.56 -27.56
C SER A 129 16.88 3.26 -28.24
N LEU A 130 15.97 2.58 -28.94
CA LEU A 130 14.98 3.26 -29.82
C LEU A 130 13.90 4.08 -29.07
N LEU A 131 13.67 3.81 -27.77
CA LEU A 131 12.68 4.50 -26.94
C LEU A 131 13.26 5.04 -25.62
N ALA A 132 14.58 5.02 -25.47
CA ALA A 132 15.24 5.46 -24.25
C ALA A 132 15.07 6.97 -24.04
N GLY A 133 14.71 7.38 -22.82
CA GLY A 133 14.56 8.78 -22.41
C GLY A 133 13.21 9.42 -22.70
N LEU A 134 12.25 8.68 -23.27
CA LEU A 134 10.88 9.18 -23.42
C LEU A 134 10.12 9.08 -22.08
N PRO A 135 9.25 10.07 -21.74
CA PRO A 135 8.34 9.94 -20.62
C PRO A 135 7.52 8.66 -20.73
N ALA A 136 7.46 7.89 -19.64
CA ALA A 136 6.55 6.76 -19.56
C ALA A 136 5.11 7.28 -19.40
N PRO A 137 4.13 6.58 -19.98
CA PRO A 137 2.73 6.92 -19.79
C PRO A 137 2.30 6.56 -18.38
N VAL A 138 1.55 7.48 -17.79
CA VAL A 138 0.98 7.33 -16.45
C VAL A 138 -0.51 6.98 -16.48
N THR A 139 -1.05 6.72 -17.67
CA THR A 139 -2.44 6.25 -17.82
C THR A 139 -2.53 4.78 -17.42
N LEU A 140 -3.33 4.50 -16.40
CA LEU A 140 -3.66 3.17 -15.90
C LEU A 140 -4.73 2.51 -16.78
N PRO A 141 -4.90 1.17 -16.71
CA PRO A 141 -6.00 0.49 -17.38
C PRO A 141 -7.37 1.10 -17.04
N ALA A 142 -8.34 1.02 -17.94
CA ALA A 142 -9.71 1.44 -17.63
C ALA A 142 -10.34 0.49 -16.61
N PHE A 143 -11.24 0.98 -15.76
CA PHE A 143 -11.98 0.15 -14.81
C PHE A 143 -12.68 -1.03 -15.50
N ASP A 144 -12.78 -2.16 -14.79
CA ASP A 144 -13.45 -3.38 -15.27
C ASP A 144 -12.84 -3.98 -16.55
N THR A 145 -11.64 -3.55 -16.94
CA THR A 145 -10.90 -4.12 -18.06
C THR A 145 -9.75 -5.01 -17.60
N ASP A 146 -9.27 -5.86 -18.50
CA ASP A 146 -8.10 -6.68 -18.23
C ASP A 146 -6.92 -5.80 -17.81
N GLY A 147 -6.29 -6.18 -16.70
CA GLY A 147 -5.19 -5.42 -16.10
C GLY A 147 -5.60 -4.36 -15.07
N ALA A 148 -6.89 -4.02 -14.91
CA ALA A 148 -7.33 -3.11 -13.86
C ALA A 148 -7.22 -3.74 -12.46
N LEU A 149 -7.00 -2.92 -11.43
CA LEU A 149 -6.80 -3.41 -10.06
C LEU A 149 -8.03 -4.18 -9.56
N ASN A 150 -9.23 -3.63 -9.78
CA ASN A 150 -10.51 -4.22 -9.39
C ASN A 150 -10.92 -5.46 -10.20
N VAL A 151 -10.12 -5.84 -11.21
CA VAL A 151 -10.29 -7.07 -11.98
C VAL A 151 -9.22 -8.09 -11.64
N THR A 152 -7.99 -7.65 -11.40
CA THR A 152 -6.85 -8.54 -11.21
C THR A 152 -6.68 -9.00 -9.77
N SER A 153 -7.29 -8.30 -8.82
CA SER A 153 -7.13 -8.53 -7.38
C SER A 153 -8.43 -8.35 -6.64
N ASP A 154 -8.58 -9.12 -5.55
CA ASP A 154 -9.68 -9.04 -4.60
C ASP A 154 -9.13 -8.49 -3.28
N VAL A 155 -9.14 -7.16 -3.14
CA VAL A 155 -8.59 -6.46 -1.99
C VAL A 155 -9.71 -5.70 -1.29
N ILE A 156 -9.96 -6.09 -0.05
CA ILE A 156 -10.97 -5.46 0.80
C ILE A 156 -10.23 -4.64 1.87
N ILE A 157 -10.55 -3.36 1.96
CA ILE A 157 -10.12 -2.51 3.08
C ILE A 157 -11.28 -2.40 4.07
N ASN A 158 -11.02 -2.83 5.30
CA ASN A 158 -11.97 -2.72 6.41
C ASN A 158 -11.26 -2.18 7.65
N SER A 159 -11.31 -0.86 7.83
CA SER A 159 -10.68 -0.17 8.97
C SER A 159 -11.65 0.17 10.11
N THR A 160 -12.80 -0.52 10.19
CA THR A 160 -13.81 -0.27 11.23
C THR A 160 -13.14 -0.20 12.61
N ALA A 161 -13.28 0.95 13.27
CA ALA A 161 -12.63 1.19 14.54
C ALA A 161 -13.10 0.15 15.57
N ALA A 162 -12.16 -0.49 16.26
CA ALA A 162 -12.48 -1.35 17.38
C ALA A 162 -13.12 -0.49 18.49
N SER A 163 -14.24 -0.97 19.04
CA SER A 163 -14.90 -0.39 20.21
C SER A 163 -14.75 -1.31 21.41
N VAL A 164 -14.75 -0.76 22.63
CA VAL A 164 -14.81 -1.58 23.84
C VAL A 164 -16.23 -2.11 23.97
N ILE A 165 -16.38 -3.44 23.92
CA ILE A 165 -17.67 -4.12 24.05
C ILE A 165 -17.87 -4.75 25.43
N GLY A 166 -16.81 -4.83 26.24
CA GLY A 166 -16.90 -5.36 27.59
C GLY A 166 -15.78 -4.85 28.48
N ILE A 167 -16.10 -4.56 29.73
CA ILE A 167 -15.13 -4.42 30.81
C ILE A 167 -15.58 -5.36 31.92
N GLY A 168 -14.71 -6.27 32.32
CA GLY A 168 -15.01 -7.26 33.36
C GLY A 168 -13.78 -7.53 34.22
N THR A 169 -13.95 -8.28 35.30
CA THR A 169 -12.83 -8.82 36.07
C THR A 169 -12.38 -10.13 35.45
N LEU A 170 -11.09 -10.49 35.56
CA LEU A 170 -10.64 -11.82 35.12
C LEU A 170 -11.07 -12.94 36.07
N ASN A 171 -11.54 -12.58 37.26
CA ASN A 171 -12.07 -13.53 38.23
C ASN A 171 -13.59 -13.62 38.10
N ASP A 172 -14.10 -14.83 37.79
CA ASP A 172 -15.52 -15.17 37.73
C ASP A 172 -16.21 -15.28 39.12
N GLN A 173 -15.56 -14.74 40.16
CA GLN A 173 -16.09 -14.76 41.53
C GLN A 173 -17.12 -13.62 41.69
N LEU A 174 -18.37 -13.98 42.00
CA LEU A 174 -19.53 -13.08 42.14
C LEU A 174 -19.38 -11.98 43.22
N LEU A 175 -18.36 -12.05 44.09
CA LEU A 175 -18.10 -11.07 45.16
C LEU A 175 -16.59 -10.89 45.36
N LEU A 176 -16.01 -9.93 44.63
CA LEU A 176 -14.62 -9.51 44.83
C LEU A 176 -14.58 -8.42 45.91
N LYS A 177 -13.98 -8.73 47.06
CA LYS A 177 -13.66 -7.74 48.10
C LYS A 177 -12.18 -7.42 48.00
N TYR A 178 -11.86 -6.17 47.68
CA TYR A 178 -10.48 -5.69 47.64
C TYR A 178 -10.16 -4.96 48.95
N ALA A 179 -9.02 -5.30 49.57
CA ALA A 179 -8.46 -4.52 50.67
C ALA A 179 -7.81 -3.23 50.11
N PRO A 180 -7.67 -2.15 50.90
CA PRO A 180 -6.91 -0.98 50.48
C PRO A 180 -5.49 -1.37 50.03
N GLY A 181 -5.10 -0.91 48.83
CA GLY A 181 -3.81 -1.24 48.21
C GLY A 181 -3.75 -2.57 47.44
N ALA A 182 -4.86 -3.32 47.34
CA ALA A 182 -4.92 -4.51 46.50
C ALA A 182 -5.05 -4.13 45.01
N ALA A 183 -4.32 -4.83 44.14
CA ALA A 183 -4.44 -4.69 42.69
C ALA A 183 -5.76 -5.31 42.20
N VAL A 184 -6.38 -4.65 41.23
CA VAL A 184 -7.58 -5.14 40.54
C VAL A 184 -7.19 -5.50 39.11
N ASP A 185 -7.34 -6.78 38.78
CA ASP A 185 -7.23 -7.27 37.40
C ASP A 185 -8.58 -7.11 36.69
N PHE A 186 -8.59 -6.30 35.63
CA PHE A 186 -9.74 -6.18 34.74
C PHE A 186 -9.35 -6.56 33.32
N ALA A 187 -10.32 -7.11 32.59
CA ALA A 187 -10.25 -7.41 31.18
C ALA A 187 -11.07 -6.39 30.40
N VAL A 188 -10.51 -5.96 29.27
CA VAL A 188 -11.21 -5.17 28.27
C VAL A 188 -11.42 -6.04 27.04
N GLU A 189 -12.66 -6.11 26.58
CA GLU A 189 -13.04 -6.82 25.37
C GLU A 189 -13.30 -5.79 24.26
N PHE A 190 -12.68 -6.00 23.10
CA PHE A 190 -12.82 -5.11 21.94
C PHE A 190 -13.63 -5.80 20.84
N SER A 191 -14.37 -5.03 20.06
CA SER A 191 -15.16 -5.52 18.91
C SER A 191 -14.29 -6.07 17.77
N SER A 192 -13.00 -5.79 17.76
CA SER A 192 -12.00 -6.23 16.78
C SER A 192 -10.60 -6.18 17.38
N PRO A 193 -9.60 -6.88 16.81
CA PRO A 193 -8.22 -6.82 17.30
C PRO A 193 -7.67 -5.39 17.37
N VAL A 194 -6.91 -5.09 18.42
CA VAL A 194 -6.25 -3.78 18.64
C VAL A 194 -4.75 -3.96 18.82
N LYS A 195 -3.96 -3.03 18.27
CA LYS A 195 -2.53 -2.89 18.57
C LYS A 195 -2.38 -1.91 19.73
N PHE A 196 -1.54 -2.26 20.71
CA PHE A 196 -1.15 -1.35 21.78
C PHE A 196 0.29 -0.90 21.51
N ASP A 197 0.49 0.42 21.38
CA ASP A 197 1.83 0.97 21.46
C ASP A 197 2.24 0.97 22.94
N ALA A 198 3.37 0.33 23.25
CA ALA A 198 3.86 0.24 24.62
C ALA A 198 4.19 1.65 25.14
N VAL A 199 3.28 2.26 25.88
CA VAL A 199 3.58 3.50 26.61
C VAL A 199 4.51 3.14 27.77
N ALA A 200 5.62 3.86 27.88
CA ALA A 200 6.55 3.72 29.00
C ALA A 200 5.77 3.72 30.32
N ALA A 201 5.91 2.64 31.10
CA ALA A 201 5.26 2.48 32.37
C ALA A 201 5.52 3.71 33.26
N ALA A 202 4.46 4.31 33.81
CA ALA A 202 4.60 5.38 34.80
C ALA A 202 5.50 4.89 35.96
N PRO A 203 6.30 5.77 36.60
CA PRO A 203 7.19 5.35 37.68
C PRO A 203 6.44 4.60 38.79
N GLY A 204 6.73 3.31 38.96
CA GLY A 204 6.06 2.43 39.93
C GLY A 204 5.07 1.42 39.36
N ALA A 205 4.71 1.51 38.07
CA ALA A 205 3.95 0.44 37.40
C ALA A 205 4.89 -0.75 37.14
N ARG A 206 4.47 -1.96 37.54
CA ARG A 206 5.17 -3.19 37.13
C ARG A 206 5.16 -3.26 35.60
N PRO A 207 6.26 -3.69 34.96
CA PRO A 207 6.28 -3.89 33.52
C PRO A 207 5.10 -4.78 33.14
N VAL A 208 4.25 -4.29 32.24
CA VAL A 208 3.26 -5.16 31.59
C VAL A 208 4.08 -6.19 30.84
N ASP A 209 3.97 -7.47 31.20
CA ASP A 209 4.67 -8.52 30.50
C ASP A 209 4.04 -8.70 29.11
N LEU A 210 4.63 -8.04 28.12
CA LEU A 210 4.20 -8.06 26.73
C LEU A 210 4.54 -9.40 26.04
N SER A 211 5.30 -10.30 26.70
CA SER A 211 5.67 -11.60 26.11
C SER A 211 4.51 -12.59 25.99
N LEU A 212 3.34 -12.27 26.59
CA LEU A 212 2.11 -13.03 26.42
C LEU A 212 1.23 -12.56 25.26
N ILE A 213 1.61 -11.50 24.53
CA ILE A 213 0.77 -10.87 23.50
C ILE A 213 1.06 -11.51 22.14
N GLY A 214 0.49 -12.68 21.92
CA GLY A 214 0.42 -13.39 20.65
C GLY A 214 -1.01 -13.88 20.41
N PHE A 215 -1.46 -13.70 19.17
CA PHE A 215 -2.83 -13.73 18.65
C PHE A 215 -3.59 -15.07 18.76
N ALA A 216 -4.92 -14.96 18.56
CA ALA A 216 -5.86 -15.99 18.06
C ALA A 216 -6.48 -17.01 19.03
N ASP A 217 -7.36 -16.59 19.94
CA ASP A 217 -8.32 -17.54 20.57
C ASP A 217 -9.57 -16.93 21.26
N GLY A 218 -9.81 -15.63 21.23
CA GLY A 218 -10.97 -15.03 21.92
C GLY A 218 -10.83 -15.03 23.45
N GLN A 219 -9.61 -15.04 24.00
CA GLN A 219 -9.42 -14.94 25.45
C GLN A 219 -9.36 -13.52 26.01
N LYS A 220 -10.05 -13.33 27.14
CA LYS A 220 -10.02 -12.14 28.03
C LYS A 220 -8.63 -11.97 28.66
N ARG A 221 -8.12 -10.74 28.76
CA ARG A 221 -6.75 -10.48 29.26
C ARG A 221 -6.64 -9.27 30.19
N ALA A 222 -5.77 -9.38 31.20
CA ALA A 222 -5.65 -8.52 32.38
C ALA A 222 -4.82 -7.25 32.19
N ILE A 223 -5.31 -6.15 32.75
CA ILE A 223 -4.51 -4.97 33.11
C ILE A 223 -4.58 -4.80 34.62
N ASN A 224 -3.43 -4.62 35.27
CA ASN A 224 -3.31 -4.40 36.71
C ASN A 224 -3.48 -2.91 37.03
N TYR A 225 -4.55 -2.54 37.74
CA TYR A 225 -4.69 -1.21 38.34
C TYR A 225 -4.46 -1.30 39.86
N VAL A 226 -3.55 -0.47 40.38
CA VAL A 226 -3.36 -0.27 41.82
C VAL A 226 -3.94 1.11 42.14
N SER A 227 -5.05 1.15 42.88
CA SER A 227 -5.59 2.43 43.37
C SER A 227 -4.69 2.99 44.47
N GLY A 228 -4.36 4.27 44.39
CA GLY A 228 -3.75 5.04 45.48
C GLY A 228 -4.69 5.21 46.67
#